data_AF-A0A959HJE2-F1
#
_entry.id   AF-A0A959HJE2-F1
#
_cell.length_a   1.000
_cell.length_b   1.000
_cell.length_c   1.000
_cell.angle_alpha   90.00
_cell.angle_beta   90.00
_cell.angle_gamma   90.00
#
_symmetry.space_group_name_H-M   'P 1'
#
loop_
_entity.id
_entity.type
_entity.pdbx_description
1 polymer ?
#
loop_
_entity_poly.entity_id
_entity_poly.type
_entity_poly.pdbx_seq_one_letter_code
_entity_poly.pdbx_strand_id
1 'polypeptide(L)'
;MRITASVLVVFLMGSVLSCSQESQEFKIEDGKPLEEEYEPAEDYLQLQVGNYWVFESFSIDLQTGAEAPLHKRDSVYVLKDTLIGRSDYFVLEGSRLGQAYRAVLRCSGPEVMDSEGRLLFSTAAIGDTTGLPADWLANSAESGDICLHSVQGVEVPYGTFDALEYRHTFYFFSSEELRDGGTVRHRSDFFAKGVGLIQYTNFLPNQPLDIEMRLVRCKVQ
;
A
#
# COMPACT_ATOMS: atom_id res chain seq x y z
N MET A 1 58.09 37.17 -18.09
CA MET A 1 57.04 36.72 -19.04
C MET A 1 55.69 37.04 -18.41
N ARG A 2 54.96 38.03 -18.95
CA ARG A 2 53.69 38.53 -18.39
C ARG A 2 52.53 37.87 -19.13
N ILE A 3 51.62 37.22 -18.41
CA ILE A 3 50.41 36.62 -18.96
C ILE A 3 49.25 37.56 -18.65
N THR A 4 48.68 38.19 -19.68
CA THR A 4 47.49 39.03 -19.60
C THR A 4 46.24 38.17 -19.78
N ALA A 5 45.37 38.14 -18.78
CA ALA A 5 44.07 37.49 -18.84
C ALA A 5 43.03 38.45 -19.45
N SER A 6 42.43 38.06 -20.57
CA SER A 6 41.30 38.77 -21.19
C SER A 6 39.99 38.28 -20.58
N VAL A 7 39.25 39.20 -19.96
CA VAL A 7 37.90 38.96 -19.42
C VAL A 7 36.89 39.19 -20.55
N LEU A 8 36.15 38.14 -20.92
CA LEU A 8 35.06 38.20 -21.89
C LEU A 8 33.74 38.41 -21.14
N VAL A 9 33.14 39.59 -21.30
CA VAL A 9 31.81 39.93 -20.76
C VAL A 9 30.77 39.65 -21.84
N VAL A 10 29.92 38.65 -21.61
CA VAL A 10 28.79 38.30 -22.49
C VAL A 10 27.52 39.00 -21.97
N PHE A 11 27.02 39.96 -22.74
CA PHE A 11 25.71 40.60 -22.51
C PHE A 11 24.61 39.71 -23.11
N LEU A 12 23.79 39.10 -22.26
CA LEU A 12 22.56 38.41 -22.64
C LEU A 12 21.42 39.44 -22.69
N MET A 13 20.94 39.75 -23.89
CA MET A 13 19.74 40.56 -24.11
C MET A 13 18.50 39.74 -23.72
N GLY A 14 17.75 40.24 -22.73
CA GLY A 14 16.45 39.71 -22.35
C GLY A 14 15.36 40.17 -23.33
N SER A 15 14.76 39.23 -24.04
CA SER A 15 13.50 39.41 -24.76
C SER A 15 12.32 39.05 -23.85
N VAL A 16 11.60 40.07 -23.40
CA VAL A 16 10.33 39.96 -22.68
C VAL A 16 9.23 39.57 -23.68
N LEU A 17 8.87 38.29 -23.71
CA LEU A 17 7.66 37.81 -24.38
C LEU A 17 6.46 38.05 -23.44
N SER A 18 5.71 39.11 -23.73
CA SER A 18 4.43 39.44 -23.10
C SER A 18 3.36 38.47 -23.62
N CYS A 19 3.07 37.42 -22.86
CA CYS A 19 2.01 36.47 -23.17
C CYS A 19 0.67 37.08 -22.70
N SER A 20 -0.14 37.59 -23.63
CA SER A 20 -1.50 38.04 -23.33
C SER A 20 -2.37 36.80 -23.04
N GLN A 21 -2.68 36.60 -21.76
CA GLN A 21 -3.55 35.52 -21.31
C GLN A 21 -5.01 35.95 -21.57
N GLU A 22 -5.60 35.38 -22.62
CA GLU A 22 -7.01 35.54 -22.95
C GLU A 22 -7.82 34.84 -21.85
N SER A 23 -8.56 35.62 -21.07
CA SER A 23 -9.39 35.12 -19.98
C SER A 23 -10.59 34.39 -20.56
N GLN A 24 -10.52 33.06 -20.64
CA GLN A 24 -11.68 32.22 -20.91
C GLN A 24 -12.69 32.39 -19.78
N GLU A 25 -13.84 32.95 -20.12
CA GLU A 25 -14.98 33.12 -19.23
C GLU A 25 -15.61 31.74 -18.97
N PHE A 26 -15.27 31.13 -17.83
CA PHE A 26 -15.77 29.82 -17.42
C PHE A 26 -17.24 29.96 -17.02
N LYS A 27 -18.16 29.50 -17.88
CA LYS A 27 -19.57 29.37 -17.52
C LYS A 27 -19.70 28.31 -16.43
N ILE A 28 -20.10 28.73 -15.23
CA ILE A 28 -20.54 27.85 -14.15
C ILE A 28 -21.90 27.29 -14.58
N GLU A 29 -21.89 26.16 -15.26
CA GLU A 29 -23.09 25.33 -15.46
C GLU A 29 -23.47 24.77 -14.08
N ASP A 30 -24.74 24.85 -13.68
CA ASP A 30 -25.25 24.46 -12.34
C ASP A 30 -24.72 23.06 -11.96
N GLY A 31 -23.63 23.07 -11.19
CA GLY A 31 -22.76 21.93 -10.95
C GLY A 31 -23.38 20.98 -9.96
N LYS A 32 -23.96 19.89 -10.45
CA LYS A 32 -24.04 18.67 -9.63
C LYS A 32 -22.61 18.28 -9.26
N PRO A 33 -22.31 18.02 -7.97
CA PRO A 33 -21.03 17.45 -7.59
C PRO A 33 -20.76 16.23 -8.48
N LEU A 34 -19.58 16.16 -9.09
CA LEU A 34 -19.12 14.94 -9.74
C LEU A 34 -19.09 13.88 -8.64
N GLU A 35 -20.05 12.98 -8.66
CA GLU A 35 -20.10 11.85 -7.75
C GLU A 35 -18.95 10.94 -8.20
N GLU A 36 -17.84 10.98 -7.46
CA GLU A 36 -16.68 10.14 -7.75
C GLU A 36 -17.10 8.68 -7.57
N GLU A 37 -17.07 7.94 -8.67
CA GLU A 37 -17.41 6.52 -8.68
C GLU A 37 -16.21 5.73 -8.18
N TYR A 38 -16.26 5.34 -6.90
CA TYR A 38 -15.24 4.50 -6.29
C TYR A 38 -15.54 3.03 -6.53
N GLU A 39 -14.51 2.24 -6.78
CA GLU A 39 -14.66 0.79 -6.92
C GLU A 39 -15.02 0.16 -5.57
N PRO A 40 -15.96 -0.81 -5.49
CA PRO A 40 -16.26 -1.50 -4.24
C PRO A 40 -15.05 -2.26 -3.69
N ALA A 41 -14.81 -2.21 -2.38
CA ALA A 41 -13.70 -2.96 -1.76
C ALA A 41 -13.90 -4.49 -1.83
N GLU A 42 -15.14 -4.95 -1.96
CA GLU A 42 -15.45 -6.37 -2.14
C GLU A 42 -14.83 -6.96 -3.41
N ASP A 43 -14.66 -6.14 -4.46
CA ASP A 43 -13.98 -6.54 -5.69
C ASP A 43 -12.51 -6.89 -5.46
N TYR A 44 -11.90 -6.40 -4.39
CA TYR A 44 -10.48 -6.61 -4.06
C TYR A 44 -10.26 -7.62 -2.95
N LEU A 45 -11.19 -7.77 -2.01
CA LEU A 45 -11.02 -8.69 -0.88
C LEU A 45 -11.64 -10.07 -1.09
N GLN A 46 -12.65 -10.18 -1.96
CA GLN A 46 -13.25 -11.46 -2.35
C GLN A 46 -13.69 -12.30 -1.12
N LEU A 47 -14.44 -11.69 -0.19
CA LEU A 47 -14.76 -12.25 1.14
C LEU A 47 -15.85 -13.34 1.14
N GLN A 48 -16.19 -13.95 0.02
CA GLN A 48 -17.21 -15.00 -0.01
C GLN A 48 -16.76 -16.27 0.72
N VAL A 49 -17.67 -16.88 1.51
CA VAL A 49 -17.40 -18.12 2.25
C VAL A 49 -16.93 -19.24 1.31
N GLY A 50 -15.83 -19.89 1.68
CA GLY A 50 -15.20 -20.95 0.88
C GLY A 50 -14.13 -20.47 -0.10
N ASN A 51 -13.94 -19.14 -0.25
CA ASN A 51 -12.76 -18.59 -0.92
C ASN A 51 -11.50 -18.84 -0.09
N TYR A 52 -10.36 -19.07 -0.76
CA TYR A 52 -9.08 -19.28 -0.10
C TYR A 52 -7.89 -18.84 -0.94
N TRP A 53 -6.78 -18.57 -0.25
CA TRP A 53 -5.48 -18.20 -0.80
C TRP A 53 -4.39 -19.03 -0.15
N VAL A 54 -3.41 -19.47 -0.94
CA VAL A 54 -2.21 -20.18 -0.49
C VAL A 54 -1.00 -19.43 -0.98
N PHE A 55 -0.07 -19.19 -0.07
CA PHE A 55 1.13 -18.40 -0.30
C PHE A 55 2.39 -19.23 -0.05
N GLU A 56 3.47 -18.85 -0.73
CA GLU A 56 4.83 -19.28 -0.40
C GLU A 56 5.63 -18.09 0.13
N SER A 57 6.44 -18.34 1.15
CA SER A 57 7.24 -17.29 1.79
C SER A 57 8.66 -17.21 1.22
N PHE A 58 9.15 -15.98 1.08
CA PHE A 58 10.50 -15.62 0.64
C PHE A 58 11.13 -14.66 1.64
N SER A 59 12.44 -14.72 1.81
CA SER A 59 13.21 -13.68 2.49
C SER A 59 13.94 -12.84 1.46
N ILE A 60 13.92 -11.52 1.64
CA ILE A 60 14.55 -10.53 0.77
C ILE A 60 15.63 -9.80 1.57
N ASP A 61 16.88 -9.95 1.18
CA ASP A 61 17.99 -9.21 1.77
C ASP A 61 17.96 -7.76 1.27
N LEU A 62 17.78 -6.79 2.17
CA LEU A 62 17.60 -5.39 1.81
C LEU A 62 18.89 -4.70 1.33
N GLN A 63 20.06 -5.31 1.52
CA GLN A 63 21.33 -4.73 1.06
C GLN A 63 21.67 -5.16 -0.37
N THR A 64 21.35 -6.40 -0.71
CA THR A 64 21.71 -7.04 -1.98
C THR A 64 20.54 -7.23 -2.94
N GLY A 65 19.30 -7.19 -2.43
CA GLY A 65 18.10 -7.57 -3.15
C GLY A 65 17.99 -9.08 -3.42
N ALA A 66 18.85 -9.90 -2.80
CA ALA A 66 18.84 -11.34 -3.01
C ALA A 66 17.59 -11.97 -2.37
N GLU A 67 16.91 -12.82 -3.13
CA GLU A 67 15.74 -13.56 -2.66
C GLU A 67 16.12 -15.00 -2.32
N ALA A 68 15.58 -15.51 -1.21
CA ALA A 68 15.70 -16.92 -0.85
C ALA A 68 14.34 -17.51 -0.44
N PRO A 69 13.94 -18.68 -0.97
CA PRO A 69 12.70 -19.32 -0.56
C PRO A 69 12.82 -19.83 0.88
N LEU A 70 11.78 -19.62 1.68
CA LEU A 70 11.70 -20.12 3.05
C LEU A 70 11.05 -21.50 3.13
N HIS A 71 10.54 -22.02 2.00
CA HIS A 71 9.82 -23.30 1.90
C HIS A 71 8.67 -23.43 2.90
N LYS A 72 8.10 -22.29 3.28
CA LYS A 72 6.96 -22.20 4.18
C LYS A 72 5.72 -21.88 3.36
N ARG A 73 4.65 -22.63 3.62
CA ARG A 73 3.34 -22.39 3.04
C ARG A 73 2.39 -21.88 4.09
N ASP A 74 1.73 -20.80 3.74
CA ASP A 74 0.69 -20.18 4.52
C ASP A 74 -0.61 -20.22 3.71
N SER A 75 -1.74 -20.22 4.40
CA SER A 75 -3.04 -20.16 3.74
C SER A 75 -4.01 -19.33 4.55
N VAL A 76 -4.85 -18.57 3.86
CA VAL A 76 -5.96 -17.83 4.46
C VAL A 76 -7.23 -18.26 3.74
N TYR A 77 -8.33 -18.43 4.46
CA TYR A 77 -9.62 -18.78 3.87
C TYR A 77 -10.76 -18.07 4.61
N VAL A 78 -11.85 -17.84 3.90
CA VAL A 78 -13.09 -17.34 4.50
C VAL A 78 -13.85 -18.51 5.10
N LEU A 79 -13.81 -18.62 6.44
CA LEU A 79 -14.42 -19.72 7.17
C LEU A 79 -15.95 -19.66 7.13
N LYS A 80 -16.49 -18.49 7.45
CA LYS A 80 -17.93 -18.25 7.58
C LYS A 80 -18.24 -16.76 7.54
N ASP A 81 -19.49 -16.44 7.31
CA ASP A 81 -20.07 -15.16 7.65
C ASP A 81 -20.59 -15.17 9.10
N THR A 82 -20.83 -13.98 9.64
CA THR A 82 -21.42 -13.79 10.96
C THR A 82 -22.09 -12.42 11.03
N LEU A 83 -23.16 -12.31 11.83
CA LEU A 83 -23.79 -11.05 12.15
C LEU A 83 -23.18 -10.49 13.45
N ILE A 84 -22.73 -9.24 13.41
CA ILE A 84 -22.34 -8.49 14.62
C ILE A 84 -23.17 -7.21 14.62
N GLY A 85 -24.10 -7.11 15.57
CA GLY A 85 -25.12 -6.06 15.56
C GLY A 85 -26.11 -6.26 14.42
N ARG A 86 -26.09 -5.36 13.43
CA ARG A 86 -26.98 -5.37 12.24
C ARG A 86 -26.21 -5.45 10.92
N SER A 87 -24.94 -5.84 10.98
CA SER A 87 -24.07 -5.82 9.81
C SER A 87 -23.44 -7.19 9.63
N ASP A 88 -23.29 -7.59 8.37
CA ASP A 88 -22.63 -8.83 7.97
C ASP A 88 -21.12 -8.65 8.03
N TYR A 89 -20.46 -9.63 8.63
CA TYR A 89 -19.01 -9.76 8.70
C TYR A 89 -18.59 -11.11 8.17
N PHE A 90 -17.37 -11.18 7.66
CA PHE A 90 -16.72 -12.39 7.20
C PHE A 90 -15.56 -12.71 8.12
N VAL A 91 -15.47 -13.99 8.48
CA VAL A 91 -14.46 -14.51 9.38
C VAL A 91 -13.39 -15.20 8.54
N LEU A 92 -12.18 -14.67 8.57
CA LEU A 92 -11.01 -15.26 7.93
C LEU A 92 -10.17 -16.00 8.97
N GLU A 93 -9.65 -17.16 8.57
CA GLU A 93 -8.74 -17.96 9.38
C GLU A 93 -7.61 -18.53 8.54
N GLY A 94 -6.56 -19.00 9.22
CA GLY A 94 -5.48 -19.76 8.63
C GLY A 94 -4.14 -19.43 9.26
N SER A 95 -3.14 -19.17 8.42
CA SER A 95 -1.80 -18.78 8.87
C SER A 95 -1.20 -17.69 7.99
N ARG A 96 -0.41 -16.82 8.60
CA ARG A 96 0.32 -15.73 7.94
C ARG A 96 1.70 -15.61 8.58
N LEU A 97 2.76 -15.69 7.77
CA LEU A 97 4.14 -15.83 8.24
C LEU A 97 4.30 -17.03 9.20
N GLY A 98 3.49 -18.08 8.97
CA GLY A 98 3.10 -19.18 9.86
C GLY A 98 3.01 -18.90 11.34
N GLN A 99 2.37 -17.80 11.67
CA GLN A 99 1.58 -17.67 12.88
C GLN A 99 0.12 -17.94 12.55
N ALA A 100 -0.67 -18.39 13.54
CA ALA A 100 -2.11 -18.49 13.38
C ALA A 100 -2.69 -17.10 13.03
N TYR A 101 -3.53 -17.05 12.00
CA TYR A 101 -4.14 -15.83 11.53
C TYR A 101 -5.66 -15.90 11.69
N ARG A 102 -6.23 -14.79 12.15
CA ARG A 102 -7.67 -14.60 12.26
C ARG A 102 -8.02 -13.13 12.04
N ALA A 103 -9.02 -12.88 11.21
CA ALA A 103 -9.62 -11.56 11.05
C ALA A 103 -11.14 -11.66 10.95
N VAL A 104 -11.83 -10.59 11.35
CA VAL A 104 -13.29 -10.45 11.21
C VAL A 104 -13.53 -9.12 10.49
N LEU A 105 -13.91 -9.20 9.23
CA LEU A 105 -13.94 -8.06 8.31
C LEU A 105 -15.34 -7.82 7.76
N ARG A 106 -15.66 -6.58 7.46
CA ARG A 106 -16.87 -6.20 6.72
C ARG A 106 -16.50 -5.24 5.62
N CYS A 107 -17.07 -5.44 4.43
CA CYS A 107 -17.06 -4.46 3.35
C CYS A 107 -18.32 -3.60 3.39
N SER A 108 -18.19 -2.32 3.07
CA SER A 108 -19.29 -1.36 3.03
C SER A 108 -19.01 -0.32 1.93
N GLY A 109 -19.36 -0.66 0.68
CA GLY A 109 -18.98 0.16 -0.48
C GLY A 109 -17.46 0.16 -0.69
N PRO A 110 -16.78 1.32 -0.69
CA PRO A 110 -15.34 1.39 -0.87
C PRO A 110 -14.55 1.02 0.40
N GLU A 111 -15.21 0.90 1.55
CA GLU A 111 -14.54 0.75 2.84
C GLU A 111 -14.55 -0.68 3.37
N VAL A 112 -13.51 -1.01 4.13
CA VAL A 112 -13.36 -2.26 4.86
C VAL A 112 -13.08 -1.95 6.31
N MET A 113 -13.86 -2.55 7.18
CA MET A 113 -13.73 -2.37 8.62
C MET A 113 -13.53 -3.71 9.32
N ASP A 114 -12.85 -3.69 10.46
CA ASP A 114 -12.86 -4.83 11.38
C ASP A 114 -14.09 -4.83 12.31
N SER A 115 -14.19 -5.84 13.17
CA SER A 115 -15.27 -5.96 14.15
C SER A 115 -15.24 -4.88 15.26
N GLU A 116 -14.17 -4.11 15.38
CA GLU A 116 -14.05 -2.98 16.31
C GLU A 116 -14.45 -1.65 15.65
N GLY A 117 -14.76 -1.65 14.35
CA GLY A 117 -15.12 -0.47 13.57
C GLY A 117 -13.91 0.31 13.06
N ARG A 118 -12.70 -0.25 13.11
CA ARG A 118 -11.51 0.39 12.56
C ARG A 118 -11.49 0.25 11.05
N LEU A 119 -11.26 1.34 10.33
CA LEU A 119 -11.06 1.34 8.89
C LEU A 119 -9.72 0.69 8.55
N LEU A 120 -9.74 -0.43 7.83
CA LEU A 120 -8.56 -1.21 7.45
C LEU A 120 -8.15 -1.04 5.99
N PHE A 121 -9.04 -0.57 5.13
CA PHE A 121 -8.79 -0.41 3.70
C PHE A 121 -9.92 0.44 3.11
N SER A 122 -9.61 1.36 2.20
CA SER A 122 -10.62 2.12 1.47
C SER A 122 -10.17 2.43 0.04
N THR A 123 -10.90 1.96 -0.96
CA THR A 123 -10.65 2.30 -2.38
C THR A 123 -10.98 3.75 -2.70
N ALA A 124 -11.71 4.45 -1.83
CA ALA A 124 -11.97 5.87 -1.96
C ALA A 124 -10.78 6.76 -1.57
N ALA A 125 -9.78 6.18 -0.90
CA ALA A 125 -8.59 6.88 -0.42
C ALA A 125 -7.34 6.59 -1.29
N ILE A 126 -7.52 6.23 -2.56
CA ILE A 126 -6.39 5.99 -3.46
C ILE A 126 -5.60 7.30 -3.64
N GLY A 127 -4.30 7.24 -3.34
CA GLY A 127 -3.39 8.39 -3.40
C GLY A 127 -3.35 9.23 -2.11
N ASP A 128 -4.33 9.07 -1.21
CA ASP A 128 -4.34 9.77 0.07
C ASP A 128 -3.36 9.13 1.05
N THR A 129 -2.69 9.97 1.84
CA THR A 129 -1.78 9.53 2.90
C THR A 129 -2.34 9.97 4.25
N THR A 130 -2.49 9.03 5.18
CA THR A 130 -2.98 9.29 6.54
C THR A 130 -1.97 8.80 7.57
N GLY A 131 -1.82 9.52 8.68
CA GLY A 131 -0.96 9.07 9.79
C GLY A 131 -1.53 7.83 10.47
N LEU A 132 -0.65 6.90 10.87
CA LEU A 132 -1.02 5.70 11.62
C LEU A 132 -1.42 6.05 13.06
N PRO A 133 -2.46 5.41 13.60
CA PRO A 133 -2.73 5.41 15.04
C PRO A 133 -1.53 4.87 15.83
N ALA A 134 -1.30 5.40 17.04
CA ALA A 134 -0.16 5.02 17.87
C ALA A 134 -0.15 3.52 18.25
N ASP A 135 -1.33 2.91 18.38
CA ASP A 135 -1.50 1.48 18.66
C ASP A 135 -1.19 0.56 17.46
N TRP A 136 -1.01 1.14 16.26
CA TRP A 136 -0.64 0.42 15.03
C TRP A 136 0.84 0.51 14.71
N LEU A 137 1.59 1.36 15.43
CA LEU A 137 3.01 1.52 15.23
C LEU A 137 3.75 0.24 15.62
N ALA A 138 4.73 -0.14 14.80
CA ALA A 138 5.66 -1.20 15.17
C ALA A 138 6.42 -0.81 16.44
N ASN A 139 6.85 -1.79 17.24
CA ASN A 139 7.71 -1.53 18.39
C ASN A 139 8.92 -0.71 17.94
N SER A 140 9.15 0.44 18.59
CA SER A 140 10.21 1.41 18.30
C SER A 140 10.00 2.32 17.08
N ALA A 141 8.89 2.22 16.35
CA ALA A 141 8.53 3.24 15.38
C ALA A 141 8.02 4.50 16.13
N GLU A 142 8.51 5.67 15.74
CA GLU A 142 8.11 6.96 16.32
C GLU A 142 6.81 7.45 15.66
N SER A 143 6.70 7.23 14.36
CA SER A 143 5.54 7.58 13.56
C SER A 143 5.40 6.61 12.39
N GLY A 144 4.29 6.73 11.68
CA GLY A 144 4.08 6.04 10.43
C GLY A 144 2.89 6.58 9.69
N ASP A 145 2.82 6.26 8.42
CA ASP A 145 1.76 6.67 7.51
C ASP A 145 1.21 5.46 6.77
N ILE A 146 0.03 5.65 6.20
CA ILE A 146 -0.66 4.67 5.38
C ILE A 146 -1.13 5.30 4.08
N CYS A 147 -0.92 4.61 2.98
CA CYS A 147 -1.36 5.05 1.66
C CYS A 147 -1.80 3.86 0.80
N LEU A 148 -2.76 4.10 -0.08
CA LEU A 148 -3.22 3.14 -1.07
C LEU A 148 -2.78 3.59 -2.47
N HIS A 149 -2.06 2.74 -3.19
CA HIS A 149 -1.54 3.03 -4.53
C HIS A 149 -2.03 2.02 -5.55
N SER A 150 -2.29 2.47 -6.78
CA SER A 150 -2.44 1.57 -7.92
C SER A 150 -1.06 1.18 -8.45
N VAL A 151 -0.81 -0.12 -8.57
CA VAL A 151 0.45 -0.70 -9.04
C VAL A 151 0.14 -1.66 -10.19
N GLN A 152 0.90 -1.55 -11.28
CA GLN A 152 0.73 -2.38 -12.45
C GLN A 152 1.77 -3.50 -12.50
N GLY A 153 1.39 -4.65 -13.04
CA GLY A 153 2.33 -5.73 -13.34
C GLY A 153 3.00 -6.37 -12.12
N VAL A 154 2.28 -6.53 -11.00
CA VAL A 154 2.78 -7.27 -9.83
C VAL A 154 2.87 -8.75 -10.19
N GLU A 155 4.08 -9.30 -10.20
CA GLU A 155 4.35 -10.69 -10.56
C GLU A 155 4.43 -11.57 -9.30
N VAL A 156 3.60 -12.62 -9.26
CA VAL A 156 3.63 -13.68 -8.24
C VAL A 156 3.58 -15.05 -8.93
N PRO A 157 3.93 -16.16 -8.25
CA PRO A 157 3.92 -17.48 -8.89
C PRO A 157 2.58 -17.88 -9.53
N TYR A 158 1.46 -17.37 -9.02
CA TYR A 158 0.13 -17.62 -9.58
C TYR A 158 -0.17 -16.84 -10.86
N GLY A 159 0.52 -15.72 -11.12
CA GLY A 159 0.30 -14.88 -12.31
C GLY A 159 0.78 -13.44 -12.12
N THR A 160 0.45 -12.60 -13.10
CA THR A 160 0.76 -11.16 -13.11
C THR A 160 -0.54 -10.37 -13.01
N PHE A 161 -0.58 -9.36 -12.14
CA PHE A 161 -1.80 -8.60 -11.84
C PHE A 161 -1.54 -7.11 -11.76
N ASP A 162 -2.54 -6.33 -12.15
CA ASP A 162 -2.69 -4.97 -11.65
C ASP A 162 -3.34 -5.05 -10.26
N ALA A 163 -2.84 -4.25 -9.33
CA ALA A 163 -3.18 -4.37 -7.92
C ALA A 163 -3.28 -3.02 -7.23
N LEU A 164 -3.97 -3.01 -6.10
CA LEU A 164 -3.91 -1.95 -5.10
C LEU A 164 -2.88 -2.35 -4.02
N GLU A 165 -1.86 -1.54 -3.84
CA GLU A 165 -0.89 -1.67 -2.76
C GLU A 165 -1.33 -0.81 -1.58
N TYR A 166 -1.68 -1.48 -0.48
CA TYR A 166 -1.91 -0.87 0.81
C TYR A 166 -0.60 -0.84 1.59
N ARG A 167 0.08 0.30 1.56
CA ARG A 167 1.43 0.48 2.10
C ARG A 167 1.36 1.20 3.44
N HIS A 168 1.93 0.55 4.46
CA HIS A 168 2.30 1.18 5.72
C HIS A 168 3.78 1.57 5.67
N THR A 169 4.07 2.82 6.00
CA THR A 169 5.44 3.33 6.15
C THR A 169 5.71 3.62 7.61
N PHE A 170 6.82 3.12 8.13
CA PHE A 170 7.22 3.29 9.53
C PHE A 170 8.54 4.05 9.59
N TYR A 171 8.60 5.07 10.45
CA TYR A 171 9.78 5.89 10.67
C TYR A 171 10.38 5.57 12.05
N PHE A 172 11.63 5.13 12.04
CA PHE A 172 12.40 4.80 13.23
C PHE A 172 13.48 5.87 13.41
N PHE A 173 13.41 6.61 14.52
CA PHE A 173 14.43 7.59 14.90
C PHE A 173 15.02 7.17 16.25
N SER A 174 16.28 6.74 16.28
CA SER A 174 17.00 6.74 17.55
C SER A 174 17.56 8.13 17.85
N SER A 175 17.80 8.44 19.13
CA SER A 175 18.39 9.71 19.53
C SER A 175 19.78 9.98 18.92
N GLU A 176 20.48 8.93 18.48
CA GLU A 176 21.78 9.03 17.80
C GLU A 176 21.62 9.24 16.27
N GLU A 177 20.57 8.67 15.66
CA GLU A 177 20.29 8.70 14.22
C GLU A 177 19.55 9.95 13.72
N LEU A 178 19.15 10.87 14.61
CA LEU A 178 18.57 12.16 14.21
C LEU A 178 19.48 12.97 13.25
N ARG A 179 20.78 12.64 13.20
CA ARG A 179 21.74 13.23 12.28
C ARG A 179 21.70 12.63 10.87
N ASP A 180 21.27 11.38 10.73
CA ASP A 180 21.33 10.61 9.48
C ASP A 180 19.95 10.37 8.84
N GLY A 181 18.88 10.96 9.43
CA GLY A 181 17.52 10.91 8.89
C GLY A 181 16.68 9.72 9.32
N GLY A 182 17.19 8.87 10.22
CA GLY A 182 16.49 7.69 10.72
C GLY A 182 16.40 6.54 9.72
N THR A 183 15.74 5.45 10.13
CA THR A 183 15.46 4.29 9.28
C THR A 183 13.99 4.29 8.87
N VAL A 184 13.72 4.13 7.57
CA VAL A 184 12.36 3.94 7.03
C VAL A 184 12.16 2.47 6.65
N ARG A 185 11.01 1.92 6.99
CA ARG A 185 10.60 0.56 6.62
C ARG A 185 9.17 0.55 6.09
N HIS A 186 8.87 -0.44 5.26
CA HIS A 186 7.55 -0.59 4.66
C HIS A 186 6.96 -1.96 4.97
N ARG A 187 5.64 -1.98 5.14
CA ARG A 187 4.82 -3.19 5.14
C ARG A 187 3.73 -2.97 4.11
N SER A 188 3.57 -3.88 3.16
CA SER A 188 2.64 -3.70 2.04
C SER A 188 1.76 -4.92 1.86
N ASP A 189 0.47 -4.69 1.65
CA ASP A 189 -0.50 -5.68 1.19
C ASP A 189 -0.93 -5.35 -0.24
N PHE A 190 -0.84 -6.31 -1.16
CA PHE A 190 -1.21 -6.13 -2.56
C PHE A 190 -2.49 -6.90 -2.86
N PHE A 191 -3.53 -6.19 -3.30
CA PHE A 191 -4.83 -6.78 -3.63
C PHE A 191 -5.12 -6.66 -5.12
N ALA A 192 -5.39 -7.78 -5.78
CA ALA A 192 -5.81 -7.80 -7.17
C ALA A 192 -7.34 -7.97 -7.29
N LYS A 193 -7.94 -7.20 -8.20
CA LYS A 193 -9.38 -7.23 -8.47
C LYS A 193 -9.80 -8.63 -8.93
N GLY A 194 -10.89 -9.16 -8.35
CA GLY A 194 -11.38 -10.51 -8.63
C GLY A 194 -10.53 -11.64 -8.05
N VAL A 195 -9.43 -11.33 -7.35
CA VAL A 195 -8.50 -12.35 -6.83
C VAL A 195 -8.36 -12.28 -5.32
N GLY A 196 -8.21 -11.11 -4.70
CA GLY A 196 -7.87 -11.02 -3.28
C GLY A 196 -6.44 -10.55 -3.04
N LEU A 197 -5.91 -10.86 -1.85
CA LEU A 197 -4.51 -10.65 -1.48
C LEU A 197 -3.60 -11.52 -2.36
N ILE A 198 -2.71 -10.90 -3.14
CA ILE A 198 -1.74 -11.59 -4.00
C ILE A 198 -0.32 -11.58 -3.44
N GLN A 199 0.04 -10.55 -2.68
CA GLN A 199 1.35 -10.43 -2.04
C GLN A 199 1.23 -9.70 -0.71
N TYR A 200 2.07 -10.08 0.25
CA TYR A 200 2.27 -9.38 1.51
C TYR A 200 3.77 -9.27 1.81
N THR A 201 4.24 -8.07 2.12
CA THR A 201 5.62 -7.80 2.53
C THR A 201 5.63 -7.28 3.97
N ASN A 202 6.51 -7.82 4.80
CA ASN A 202 6.71 -7.39 6.18
C ASN A 202 8.19 -7.33 6.51
N PHE A 203 8.61 -6.29 7.24
CA PHE A 203 9.99 -6.15 7.67
C PHE A 203 10.21 -6.74 9.06
N LEU A 204 11.46 -7.07 9.37
CA LEU A 204 11.91 -7.37 10.72
C LEU A 204 12.60 -6.14 11.31
N PRO A 205 12.08 -5.53 12.40
CA PRO A 205 12.53 -4.20 12.88
C PRO A 205 14.04 -4.01 13.08
N ASN A 206 14.76 -5.10 13.40
CA ASN A 206 16.20 -5.06 13.70
C ASN A 206 17.05 -5.85 12.71
N GLN A 207 16.52 -6.16 11.53
CA GLN A 207 17.24 -6.92 10.50
C GLN A 207 17.10 -6.22 9.15
N PRO A 208 18.14 -6.23 8.30
CA PRO A 208 18.04 -5.77 6.92
C PRO A 208 17.36 -6.84 6.06
N LEU A 209 16.23 -7.36 6.53
CA LEU A 209 15.53 -8.49 5.93
C LEU A 209 14.04 -8.20 5.91
N ASP A 210 13.45 -8.36 4.72
CA ASP A 210 12.01 -8.43 4.54
C ASP A 210 11.58 -9.88 4.34
N ILE A 211 10.36 -10.18 4.78
CA ILE A 211 9.68 -11.44 4.51
C ILE A 211 8.49 -11.14 3.62
N GLU A 212 8.42 -11.85 2.51
CA GLU A 212 7.35 -11.75 1.55
C GLU A 212 6.54 -13.04 1.48
N MET A 213 5.23 -12.92 1.35
CA MET A 213 4.33 -14.00 1.01
C MET A 213 3.77 -13.73 -0.37
N ARG A 214 3.99 -14.63 -1.33
CA ARG A 214 3.52 -14.49 -2.72
C ARG A 214 2.50 -15.58 -3.04
N LEU A 215 1.41 -15.20 -3.70
CA LEU A 215 0.31 -16.12 -4.01
C LEU A 215 0.77 -17.21 -4.97
N VAL A 216 0.51 -18.47 -4.61
CA VAL A 216 0.79 -19.64 -5.45
C VAL A 216 -0.47 -20.33 -5.94
N ARG A 217 -1.60 -20.18 -5.23
CA ARG A 217 -2.87 -20.82 -5.57
C ARG A 217 -4.03 -20.14 -4.83
N CYS A 218 -5.15 -19.93 -5.49
CA CYS A 218 -6.39 -19.51 -4.84
C CYS A 218 -7.62 -20.24 -5.39
N LYS A 219 -8.75 -20.03 -4.73
CA LYS A 219 -10.09 -20.26 -5.27
C LYS A 219 -10.95 -19.07 -4.87
N VAL A 220 -11.52 -18.41 -5.87
CA VAL A 220 -12.51 -17.34 -5.74
C VAL A 220 -13.75 -17.77 -6.53
N GLN A 221 -14.94 -17.55 -5.97
CA GLN A 221 -16.23 -17.94 -6.55
C GLN A 221 -16.94 -16.78 -7.23
#